data_AF-A0A2G6LYG0-F1
#
_entry.id   AF-A0A2G6LYG0-F1
#
_cell.length_a   1.000
_cell.length_b   1.000
_cell.length_c   1.000
_cell.angle_alpha   90.00
_cell.angle_beta   90.00
_cell.angle_gamma   90.00
#
_symmetry.space_group_name_H-M   'P 1'
#
loop_
_entity.id
_entity.type
_entity.pdbx_description
1 polymer ?
#
loop_
_entity_poly.entity_id
_entity_poly.type
_entity_poly.pdbx_seq_one_letter_code
_entity_poly.pdbx_strand_id
1 'polypeptide(L)'
;MKRLLIPLLILLILGCGRSFTGLGSVDLQVSSITFHDSHPATITGILPSGKPAQFAAAADSPLIEGMKLICTVQQDTSGIEQVNRMADYPISCERIDGETAIVEIFHNGMVWRPEYRYIEENGTQTVYASAAITNMSIQTWQADTLRFLAPDRSQVTAAIGRITVRQGVSRFPWWNAYAGRQQHIIRYGWPVPGKWNPLTAVVCPGKGRVESWTGRIFENGDTLFFPADSLLDISLDWEQGASDYQCFLTAKSHANQQMEWKVLWPETLPRGAEIEPGPDSFQIQPEQSVTLLYKEVY
;
A
#
# COMPACT_ATOMS: atom_id res chain seq x y z
N MET A 1 -51.05 -35.22 -38.92
CA MET A 1 -50.67 -33.96 -38.21
C MET A 1 -49.30 -34.15 -37.54
N LYS A 2 -48.20 -33.74 -38.18
CA LYS A 2 -46.84 -33.64 -37.60
C LYS A 2 -46.05 -32.56 -38.38
N ARG A 3 -44.97 -32.04 -37.79
CA ARG A 3 -44.02 -31.03 -38.33
C ARG A 3 -44.55 -29.60 -38.50
N LEU A 4 -44.56 -28.84 -37.40
CA LEU A 4 -44.63 -27.35 -37.43
C LEU A 4 -43.97 -26.70 -36.18
N LEU A 5 -42.84 -27.27 -35.71
CA LEU A 5 -42.16 -26.84 -34.46
C LEU A 5 -40.61 -26.79 -34.55
N ILE A 6 -40.02 -26.98 -35.73
CA ILE A 6 -38.56 -27.08 -35.89
C ILE A 6 -37.86 -25.74 -36.27
N PRO A 7 -38.40 -24.83 -37.10
CA PRO A 7 -37.61 -23.66 -37.54
C PRO A 7 -37.37 -22.62 -36.43
N LEU A 8 -38.25 -22.53 -35.44
CA LEU A 8 -38.13 -21.55 -34.35
C LEU A 8 -36.98 -21.86 -33.39
N LEU A 9 -36.69 -23.15 -33.15
CA LEU A 9 -35.67 -23.58 -32.20
C LEU A 9 -34.24 -23.29 -32.70
N ILE A 10 -34.03 -23.32 -34.01
CA ILE A 10 -32.72 -23.05 -34.65
C ILE A 10 -32.41 -21.55 -34.63
N LEU A 11 -33.43 -20.69 -34.79
CA LEU A 11 -33.29 -19.23 -34.73
C LEU A 11 -32.86 -18.71 -33.34
N LEU A 12 -33.17 -19.44 -32.26
CA LEU A 12 -32.71 -19.12 -30.91
C LEU A 12 -31.26 -19.53 -30.62
N ILE A 13 -30.67 -20.41 -31.43
CA ILE A 13 -29.30 -20.93 -31.22
C ILE A 13 -28.25 -20.07 -31.94
N LEU A 14 -28.64 -19.36 -33.00
CA LEU A 14 -27.74 -18.52 -33.81
C LEU A 14 -27.61 -17.05 -33.31
N GLY A 15 -28.34 -16.66 -32.26
CA GLY A 15 -28.30 -15.30 -31.70
C GLY A 15 -27.26 -15.06 -30.59
N CYS A 16 -26.63 -16.13 -30.06
CA CYS A 16 -25.89 -16.08 -28.80
C CYS A 16 -24.40 -15.70 -28.92
N GLY A 17 -24.08 -14.68 -29.73
CA GLY A 17 -22.80 -13.99 -29.59
C GLY A 17 -22.79 -13.21 -28.28
N ARG A 18 -22.00 -13.61 -27.28
CA ARG A 18 -21.94 -12.92 -25.98
C ARG A 18 -21.60 -11.44 -26.18
N SER A 19 -22.53 -10.57 -25.82
CA SER A 19 -22.24 -9.15 -25.56
C SER A 19 -21.35 -9.05 -24.33
N PHE A 20 -20.52 -8.01 -24.30
CA PHE A 20 -19.80 -7.63 -23.09
C PHE A 20 -20.79 -7.24 -21.99
N THR A 21 -20.45 -7.58 -20.75
CA THR A 21 -21.23 -7.23 -19.55
C THR A 21 -20.92 -5.83 -19.05
N GLY A 22 -19.83 -5.23 -19.53
CA GLY A 22 -19.27 -3.95 -19.07
C GLY A 22 -18.39 -4.08 -17.84
N LEU A 23 -18.41 -5.26 -17.19
CA LEU A 23 -17.57 -5.58 -16.04
C LEU A 23 -16.26 -6.20 -16.55
N GLY A 24 -15.18 -5.42 -16.55
CA GLY A 24 -13.85 -5.90 -16.91
C GLY A 24 -13.41 -7.15 -16.14
N SER A 25 -13.90 -7.36 -14.91
CA SER A 25 -13.62 -8.56 -14.10
C SER A 25 -14.36 -9.83 -14.57
N VAL A 26 -15.25 -9.71 -15.56
CA VAL A 26 -16.05 -10.80 -16.16
C VAL A 26 -15.73 -10.94 -17.65
N ASP A 27 -15.51 -9.82 -18.33
CA ASP A 27 -15.29 -9.74 -19.77
C ASP A 27 -13.84 -10.01 -20.20
N LEU A 28 -12.87 -9.95 -19.28
CA LEU A 28 -11.44 -10.16 -19.55
C LEU A 28 -10.88 -11.37 -18.80
N GLN A 29 -9.92 -12.07 -19.43
CA GLN A 29 -8.96 -12.87 -18.68
C GLN A 29 -7.83 -11.94 -18.22
N VAL A 30 -7.91 -11.44 -16.98
CA VAL A 30 -6.90 -10.54 -16.41
C VAL A 30 -5.63 -11.34 -16.09
N SER A 31 -4.53 -11.04 -16.80
CA SER A 31 -3.24 -11.67 -16.57
C SER A 31 -2.51 -11.05 -15.38
N SER A 32 -2.65 -9.74 -15.16
CA SER A 32 -2.05 -9.09 -14.00
C SER A 32 -2.75 -7.81 -13.54
N ILE A 33 -2.60 -7.48 -12.26
CA ILE A 33 -2.92 -6.15 -11.73
C ILE A 33 -1.65 -5.56 -11.12
N THR A 34 -1.23 -4.39 -11.61
CA THR A 34 -0.07 -3.65 -11.12
C THR A 34 -0.55 -2.45 -10.31
N PHE A 35 -0.25 -2.45 -9.02
CA PHE A 35 -0.55 -1.34 -8.12
C PHE A 35 0.64 -0.40 -8.03
N HIS A 36 0.37 0.90 -8.17
CA HIS A 36 1.34 1.99 -8.03
C HIS A 36 0.98 2.80 -6.79
N ASP A 37 1.95 3.51 -6.22
CA ASP A 37 1.73 4.36 -5.03
C ASP A 37 1.04 5.69 -5.37
N SER A 38 1.30 6.23 -6.57
CA SER A 38 0.93 7.60 -6.98
C SER A 38 0.17 7.69 -8.31
N HIS A 39 -0.27 6.56 -8.86
CA HIS A 39 -0.92 6.43 -10.17
C HIS A 39 -2.07 5.39 -10.07
N PRO A 40 -3.06 5.40 -10.97
CA PRO A 40 -4.14 4.40 -10.99
C PRO A 40 -3.59 2.97 -11.14
N ALA A 41 -4.21 1.98 -10.49
CA ALA A 41 -3.82 0.58 -10.67
C ALA A 41 -4.02 0.15 -12.14
N THR A 42 -3.02 -0.49 -12.73
CA THR A 42 -3.08 -0.99 -14.12
C THR A 42 -3.61 -2.42 -14.13
N ILE A 43 -4.80 -2.63 -14.69
CA ILE A 43 -5.39 -3.96 -14.88
C ILE A 43 -5.06 -4.40 -16.31
N THR A 44 -4.21 -5.40 -16.46
CA THR A 44 -3.78 -5.94 -17.75
C THR A 44 -4.52 -7.25 -18.02
N GLY A 45 -5.31 -7.31 -19.08
CA GLY A 45 -6.08 -8.50 -19.45
C GLY A 45 -6.08 -8.82 -20.94
N ILE A 46 -6.28 -10.08 -21.26
CA ILE A 46 -6.45 -10.56 -22.64
C ILE A 46 -7.83 -10.14 -23.14
N LEU A 47 -7.85 -9.45 -24.28
CA LEU A 47 -9.05 -8.97 -24.93
C LEU A 47 -9.69 -10.08 -25.78
N PRO A 48 -10.99 -10.39 -25.62
CA PRO A 48 -11.70 -11.35 -26.47
C PRO A 48 -11.66 -11.01 -27.96
N SER A 49 -11.70 -12.04 -28.81
CA SER A 49 -11.40 -11.92 -30.23
C SER A 49 -12.35 -11.00 -31.00
N GLY A 50 -11.76 -10.12 -31.82
CA GLY A 50 -12.44 -9.39 -32.90
C GLY A 50 -13.34 -8.22 -32.49
N LYS A 51 -13.29 -7.74 -31.24
CA LYS A 51 -14.21 -6.70 -30.73
C LYS A 51 -13.63 -5.54 -29.88
N PRO A 52 -12.43 -4.96 -30.13
CA PRO A 52 -11.88 -3.85 -29.34
C PRO A 52 -12.84 -2.70 -29.04
N ALA A 53 -13.50 -2.14 -30.07
CA ALA A 53 -14.40 -1.01 -29.89
C ALA A 53 -15.68 -1.35 -29.13
N GLN A 54 -16.18 -2.59 -29.24
CA GLN A 54 -17.39 -3.01 -28.52
C GLN A 54 -17.08 -3.29 -27.03
N PHE A 55 -15.85 -3.71 -26.70
CA PHE A 55 -15.40 -3.79 -25.31
C PHE A 55 -15.29 -2.40 -24.69
N ALA A 56 -14.57 -1.50 -25.37
CA ALA A 56 -14.36 -0.14 -24.92
C ALA A 56 -15.66 0.66 -24.77
N ALA A 57 -16.65 0.43 -25.63
CA ALA A 57 -17.97 1.06 -25.54
C ALA A 57 -18.89 0.46 -24.47
N ALA A 58 -18.58 -0.75 -23.98
CA ALA A 58 -19.36 -1.42 -22.94
C ALA A 58 -18.78 -1.21 -21.53
N ALA A 59 -17.50 -0.87 -21.40
CA ALA A 59 -16.76 -0.77 -20.14
C ALA A 59 -17.27 0.38 -19.24
N ASP A 60 -18.29 0.05 -18.44
CA ASP A 60 -18.99 0.94 -17.52
C ASP A 60 -18.39 0.86 -16.11
N SER A 61 -17.58 1.87 -15.76
CA SER A 61 -17.09 2.09 -14.39
C SER A 61 -16.57 3.52 -14.24
N PRO A 62 -17.10 4.33 -13.29
CA PRO A 62 -16.61 5.68 -13.02
C PRO A 62 -15.24 5.70 -12.30
N LEU A 63 -14.59 4.54 -12.18
CA LEU A 63 -13.28 4.35 -11.57
C LEU A 63 -12.18 4.14 -12.62
N ILE A 64 -12.51 4.19 -13.92
CA ILE A 64 -11.55 4.12 -15.02
C ILE A 64 -11.07 5.54 -15.36
N GLU A 65 -9.75 5.79 -15.26
CA GLU A 65 -9.12 7.03 -15.76
C GLU A 65 -8.68 6.93 -17.22
N GLY A 66 -8.62 5.71 -17.79
CA GLY A 66 -8.28 5.53 -19.19
C GLY A 66 -8.11 4.06 -19.58
N MET A 67 -8.01 3.84 -20.88
CA MET A 67 -7.82 2.52 -21.47
C MET A 67 -6.75 2.56 -22.57
N LYS A 68 -5.91 1.52 -22.62
CA LYS A 68 -4.98 1.27 -23.72
C LYS A 68 -5.27 -0.09 -24.34
N LEU A 69 -5.62 -0.10 -25.61
CA LEU A 69 -5.91 -1.30 -26.40
C LEU A 69 -4.70 -1.65 -27.26
N ILE A 70 -4.01 -2.72 -26.87
CA ILE A 70 -2.83 -3.26 -27.55
C ILE A 70 -3.34 -4.36 -28.49
N CYS A 71 -3.78 -3.95 -29.67
CA CYS A 71 -4.43 -4.81 -30.66
C CYS A 71 -3.41 -5.50 -31.57
N THR A 72 -3.71 -6.73 -32.01
CA THR A 72 -2.88 -7.36 -33.06
C THR A 72 -3.21 -6.75 -34.43
N VAL A 73 -2.25 -6.76 -35.37
CA VAL A 73 -2.46 -6.20 -36.73
C VAL A 73 -3.68 -6.76 -37.47
N GLN A 74 -4.14 -7.96 -37.11
CA GLN A 74 -5.30 -8.64 -37.72
C GLN A 74 -6.65 -8.19 -37.14
N GLN A 75 -6.69 -7.44 -36.03
CA GLN A 75 -7.94 -7.02 -35.41
C GLN A 75 -8.59 -5.84 -36.14
N ASP A 76 -9.93 -5.85 -36.16
CA ASP A 76 -10.71 -4.67 -36.50
C ASP A 76 -10.64 -3.66 -35.35
N THR A 77 -10.13 -2.47 -35.64
CA THR A 77 -10.08 -1.32 -34.71
C THR A 77 -10.98 -0.18 -35.18
N SER A 78 -11.91 -0.46 -36.10
CA SER A 78 -12.92 0.50 -36.53
C SER A 78 -13.80 0.94 -35.36
N GLY A 79 -14.32 2.17 -35.43
CA GLY A 79 -15.13 2.76 -34.36
C GLY A 79 -14.37 3.23 -33.11
N ILE A 80 -13.11 2.85 -32.88
CA ILE A 80 -12.33 3.28 -31.69
C ILE A 80 -12.33 4.81 -31.52
N GLU A 81 -12.11 5.58 -32.59
CA GLU A 81 -12.14 7.04 -32.56
C GLU A 81 -13.53 7.63 -32.26
N GLN A 82 -14.60 6.88 -32.49
CA GLN A 82 -15.95 7.28 -32.09
C GLN A 82 -16.17 7.00 -30.60
N VAL A 83 -15.77 5.81 -30.13
CA VAL A 83 -15.88 5.43 -28.71
C VAL A 83 -15.03 6.36 -27.82
N ASN A 84 -13.80 6.68 -28.22
CA ASN A 84 -12.93 7.64 -27.53
C ASN A 84 -13.51 9.08 -27.48
N ARG A 85 -14.47 9.43 -28.35
CA ARG A 85 -15.18 10.72 -28.31
C ARG A 85 -16.52 10.65 -27.54
N MET A 86 -16.89 9.48 -27.04
CA MET A 86 -18.12 9.22 -26.30
C MET A 86 -17.89 8.74 -24.87
N ALA A 87 -16.69 8.25 -24.55
CA ALA A 87 -16.30 7.87 -23.20
C ALA A 87 -15.84 9.08 -22.38
N ASP A 88 -16.09 9.04 -21.07
CA ASP A 88 -15.63 10.06 -20.10
C ASP A 88 -14.13 9.97 -19.78
N TYR A 89 -13.41 9.00 -20.38
CA TYR A 89 -11.99 8.74 -20.16
C TYR A 89 -11.24 8.49 -21.49
N PRO A 90 -9.95 8.86 -21.59
CA PRO A 90 -9.14 8.64 -22.78
C PRO A 90 -8.98 7.15 -23.12
N ILE A 91 -9.28 6.80 -24.36
CA ILE A 91 -9.10 5.47 -24.95
C ILE A 91 -8.04 5.58 -26.07
N SER A 92 -6.91 4.91 -25.86
CA SER A 92 -5.83 4.79 -26.83
C SER A 92 -5.82 3.39 -27.45
N CYS A 93 -5.37 3.28 -28.70
CA CYS A 93 -5.17 1.99 -29.36
C CYS A 93 -3.85 2.00 -30.15
N GLU A 94 -3.04 0.98 -29.93
CA GLU A 94 -1.84 0.69 -30.72
C GLU A 94 -2.00 -0.66 -31.42
N ARG A 95 -1.31 -0.85 -32.55
CA ARG A 95 -1.26 -2.12 -33.28
C ARG A 95 0.13 -2.73 -33.13
N ILE A 96 0.19 -3.98 -32.67
CA ILE A 96 1.40 -4.77 -32.54
C ILE A 96 1.38 -5.97 -33.49
N ASP A 97 2.57 -6.40 -33.93
CA ASP A 97 2.75 -7.72 -34.53
C ASP A 97 2.91 -8.75 -33.39
N GLY A 98 1.99 -9.71 -33.31
CA GLY A 98 1.85 -10.60 -32.16
C GLY A 98 0.53 -11.36 -32.15
N GLU A 99 0.46 -12.41 -31.32
CA GLU A 99 -0.63 -13.40 -31.35
C GLU A 99 -1.84 -13.01 -30.49
N THR A 100 -1.61 -12.31 -29.37
CA THR A 100 -2.64 -12.02 -28.35
C THR A 100 -2.87 -10.51 -28.24
N ALA A 101 -4.12 -10.09 -28.26
CA ALA A 101 -4.50 -8.71 -27.97
C ALA A 101 -4.69 -8.49 -26.47
N ILE A 102 -4.20 -7.36 -25.97
CA ILE A 102 -4.20 -7.01 -24.55
C ILE A 102 -4.92 -5.68 -24.37
N VAL A 103 -5.63 -5.53 -23.24
CA VAL A 103 -6.10 -4.24 -22.76
C VAL A 103 -5.46 -3.92 -21.41
N GLU A 104 -5.01 -2.68 -21.26
CA GLU A 104 -4.64 -2.08 -19.98
C GLU A 104 -5.72 -1.10 -19.58
N ILE A 105 -6.31 -1.27 -18.39
CA ILE A 105 -7.28 -0.34 -17.81
C ILE A 105 -6.59 0.36 -16.64
N PHE A 106 -6.56 1.70 -16.67
CA PHE A 106 -6.05 2.53 -15.58
C PHE A 106 -7.20 2.81 -14.62
N HIS A 107 -7.14 2.24 -13.40
CA HIS A 107 -8.29 2.12 -12.52
C HIS A 107 -8.03 2.70 -11.11
N ASN A 108 -8.61 3.87 -10.84
CA ASN A 108 -8.46 4.61 -9.58
C ASN A 108 -9.08 3.92 -8.36
N GLY A 109 -10.10 3.08 -8.57
CA GLY A 109 -10.79 2.38 -7.48
C GLY A 109 -10.00 1.25 -6.83
N MET A 110 -8.68 1.20 -7.00
CA MET A 110 -7.80 0.19 -6.42
C MET A 110 -6.47 0.83 -5.99
N VAL A 111 -6.23 0.86 -4.68
CA VAL A 111 -5.01 1.39 -4.06
C VAL A 111 -4.36 0.34 -3.16
N TRP A 112 -3.06 0.45 -2.94
CA TRP A 112 -2.29 -0.44 -2.07
C TRP A 112 -1.51 0.34 -1.02
N ARG A 113 -1.10 -0.32 0.06
CA ARG A 113 -0.08 0.17 1.00
C ARG A 113 0.68 -0.99 1.64
N PRO A 114 1.92 -0.78 2.09
CA PRO A 114 2.54 -1.69 3.05
C PRO A 114 1.79 -1.70 4.39
N GLU A 115 1.58 -2.89 4.95
CA GLU A 115 1.23 -3.11 6.36
C GLU A 115 2.17 -4.15 6.97
N TYR A 116 2.78 -3.78 8.10
CA TYR A 116 3.68 -4.64 8.86
C TYR A 116 3.09 -4.93 10.23
N ARG A 117 3.30 -6.15 10.73
CA ARG A 117 2.85 -6.58 12.06
C ARG A 117 3.90 -7.46 12.73
N TYR A 118 4.31 -7.08 13.92
CA TYR A 118 5.02 -7.97 14.85
C TYR A 118 4.03 -8.92 15.52
N ILE A 119 4.42 -10.17 15.71
CA ILE A 119 3.68 -11.17 16.52
C ILE A 119 4.71 -11.96 17.35
N GLU A 120 4.29 -12.41 18.53
CA GLU A 120 4.99 -13.42 19.31
C GLU A 120 4.09 -14.67 19.44
N GLU A 121 4.57 -15.81 18.95
CA GLU A 121 3.87 -17.10 18.99
C GLU A 121 4.84 -18.18 19.49
N ASN A 122 4.46 -18.91 20.54
CA ASN A 122 5.28 -19.99 21.13
C ASN A 122 6.72 -19.56 21.50
N GLY A 123 6.90 -18.31 21.98
CA GLY A 123 8.21 -17.72 22.29
C GLY A 123 9.05 -17.34 21.07
N THR A 124 8.52 -17.53 19.85
CA THR A 124 9.14 -17.06 18.60
C THR A 124 8.55 -15.71 18.22
N GLN A 125 9.41 -14.70 18.11
CA GLN A 125 9.04 -13.34 17.71
C GLN A 125 9.27 -13.19 16.19
N THR A 126 8.30 -12.65 15.45
CA THR A 126 8.34 -12.54 13.98
C THR A 126 7.68 -11.24 13.51
N VAL A 127 8.32 -10.53 12.58
CA VAL A 127 7.67 -9.44 11.81
C VAL A 127 7.16 -10.00 10.49
N TYR A 128 5.89 -9.75 10.21
CA TYR A 128 5.22 -10.06 8.95
C TYR A 128 5.02 -8.77 8.16
N ALA A 129 5.31 -8.79 6.86
CA ALA A 129 5.07 -7.70 5.92
C ALA A 129 4.05 -8.13 4.85
N SER A 130 3.15 -7.20 4.51
CA SER A 130 2.03 -7.49 3.61
C SER A 130 1.60 -6.27 2.79
N ALA A 131 1.08 -6.50 1.59
CA ALA A 131 0.32 -5.51 0.84
C ALA A 131 -1.12 -5.51 1.34
N ALA A 132 -1.58 -4.40 1.91
CA ALA A 132 -3.00 -4.15 2.13
C ALA A 132 -3.56 -3.44 0.88
N ILE A 133 -4.46 -4.11 0.17
CA ILE A 133 -5.14 -3.60 -1.02
C ILE A 133 -6.54 -3.16 -0.64
N THR A 134 -6.92 -1.94 -0.99
CA THR A 134 -8.30 -1.46 -0.91
C THR A 134 -8.88 -1.40 -2.31
N ASN A 135 -9.86 -2.27 -2.60
CA ASN A 135 -10.64 -2.24 -3.83
C ASN A 135 -12.01 -1.62 -3.55
N MET A 136 -12.24 -0.43 -4.11
CA MET A 136 -13.48 0.33 -4.00
C MET A 136 -14.50 -0.03 -5.10
N SER A 137 -14.08 -0.73 -6.16
CA SER A 137 -15.02 -1.21 -7.18
C SER A 137 -15.93 -2.30 -6.62
N ILE A 138 -17.15 -2.38 -7.15
CA ILE A 138 -18.09 -3.49 -6.88
C ILE A 138 -17.62 -4.82 -7.52
N GLN A 139 -16.57 -4.78 -8.33
CA GLN A 139 -16.03 -5.92 -9.07
C GLN A 139 -15.02 -6.71 -8.21
N THR A 140 -15.09 -8.04 -8.31
CA THR A 140 -14.09 -8.94 -7.72
C THR A 140 -13.18 -9.44 -8.83
N TRP A 141 -11.95 -8.93 -8.85
CA TRP A 141 -10.99 -9.22 -9.90
C TRP A 141 -10.24 -10.52 -9.62
N GLN A 142 -10.06 -11.35 -10.64
CA GLN A 142 -9.20 -12.54 -10.58
C GLN A 142 -8.03 -12.35 -11.53
N ALA A 143 -6.80 -12.52 -11.05
CA ALA A 143 -5.59 -12.28 -11.83
C ALA A 143 -4.53 -13.36 -11.57
N ASP A 144 -3.70 -13.66 -12.57
CA ASP A 144 -2.60 -14.63 -12.46
C ASP A 144 -1.33 -14.05 -11.81
N THR A 145 -1.26 -12.72 -11.65
CA THR A 145 -0.17 -12.02 -10.94
C THR A 145 -0.65 -10.68 -10.36
N LEU A 146 -0.26 -10.37 -9.13
CA LEU A 146 -0.28 -8.99 -8.61
C LEU A 146 1.14 -8.45 -8.52
N ARG A 147 1.37 -7.20 -8.93
CA ARG A 147 2.65 -6.49 -8.75
C ARG A 147 2.43 -5.24 -7.90
N PHE A 148 3.37 -4.94 -7.02
CA PHE A 148 3.34 -3.77 -6.16
C PHE A 148 4.59 -2.93 -6.44
N LEU A 149 4.41 -1.71 -6.92
CA LEU A 149 5.48 -0.81 -7.33
C LEU A 149 5.60 0.38 -6.37
N ALA A 150 6.84 0.72 -6.05
CA ALA A 150 7.22 1.90 -5.28
C ALA A 150 7.05 3.19 -6.10
N PRO A 151 7.16 4.39 -5.49
CA PRO A 151 7.07 5.67 -6.20
C PRO A 151 8.06 5.84 -7.36
N ASP A 152 9.22 5.18 -7.29
CA ASP A 152 10.26 5.14 -8.35
C ASP A 152 9.98 4.09 -9.45
N ARG A 153 8.81 3.42 -9.38
CA ARG A 153 8.38 2.29 -10.21
C ARG A 153 9.21 1.00 -10.07
N SER A 154 10.13 0.93 -9.10
CA SER A 154 10.80 -0.33 -8.77
C SER A 154 9.82 -1.32 -8.13
N GLN A 155 10.00 -2.62 -8.38
CA GLN A 155 9.12 -3.64 -7.80
C GLN A 155 9.45 -3.83 -6.31
N VAL A 156 8.44 -3.66 -5.46
CA VAL A 156 8.49 -3.96 -4.01
C VAL A 156 8.38 -5.46 -3.82
N THR A 157 7.35 -6.05 -4.43
CA THR A 157 7.08 -7.49 -4.44
C THR A 157 6.07 -7.84 -5.54
N ALA A 158 5.88 -9.13 -5.79
CA ALA A 158 4.81 -9.66 -6.62
C ALA A 158 4.25 -10.95 -6.00
N ALA A 159 2.96 -11.18 -6.18
CA ALA A 159 2.30 -12.46 -5.89
C ALA A 159 1.91 -13.12 -7.21
N ILE A 160 2.15 -14.42 -7.36
CA ILE A 160 1.95 -15.17 -8.61
C ILE A 160 1.02 -16.37 -8.36
N GLY A 161 0.18 -16.68 -9.35
CA GLY A 161 -0.87 -17.71 -9.27
C GLY A 161 -2.26 -17.08 -9.23
N ARG A 162 -3.30 -17.91 -9.16
CA ARG A 162 -4.70 -17.45 -9.23
C ARG A 162 -5.10 -16.66 -7.97
N ILE A 163 -4.98 -15.34 -8.05
CA ILE A 163 -5.23 -14.41 -6.96
C ILE A 163 -6.60 -13.74 -7.16
N THR A 164 -7.29 -13.42 -6.06
CA THR A 164 -8.61 -12.78 -6.07
C THR A 164 -8.60 -11.50 -5.24
N VAL A 165 -8.79 -10.35 -5.90
CA VAL A 165 -8.94 -9.04 -5.26
C VAL A 165 -10.43 -8.75 -5.10
N ARG A 166 -10.95 -9.04 -3.90
CA ARG A 166 -12.36 -8.79 -3.53
C ARG A 166 -12.60 -7.30 -3.29
N GLN A 167 -13.85 -6.86 -3.33
CA GLN A 167 -14.24 -5.53 -2.82
C GLN A 167 -13.86 -5.40 -1.33
N GLY A 168 -13.49 -4.18 -0.91
CA GLY A 168 -13.03 -3.89 0.44
C GLY A 168 -11.52 -4.08 0.60
N VAL A 169 -11.08 -4.43 1.82
CA VAL A 169 -9.65 -4.57 2.15
C VAL A 169 -9.22 -6.05 2.09
N SER A 170 -8.26 -6.35 1.21
CA SER A 170 -7.58 -7.64 1.11
C SER A 170 -6.12 -7.52 1.55
N ARG A 171 -5.53 -8.57 2.14
CA ARG A 171 -4.12 -8.58 2.58
C ARG A 171 -3.35 -9.72 1.93
N PHE A 172 -2.18 -9.40 1.40
CA PHE A 172 -1.28 -10.35 0.74
C PHE A 172 0.08 -10.33 1.44
N PRO A 173 0.47 -11.37 2.19
CA PRO A 173 1.79 -11.43 2.82
C PRO A 173 2.87 -11.53 1.73
N TRP A 174 4.03 -10.91 1.97
CA TRP A 174 5.13 -10.94 1.00
C TRP A 174 6.48 -11.36 1.60
N TRP A 175 6.73 -11.09 2.89
CA TRP A 175 7.86 -11.64 3.63
C TRP A 175 7.50 -11.73 5.12
N ASN A 176 8.16 -12.67 5.81
CA ASN A 176 8.15 -12.78 7.26
C ASN A 176 9.58 -13.07 7.72
N ALA A 177 10.02 -12.42 8.78
CA ALA A 177 11.40 -12.53 9.29
C ALA A 177 11.40 -12.59 10.82
N TYR A 178 12.35 -13.35 11.37
CA TYR A 178 12.53 -13.46 12.82
C TYR A 178 12.83 -12.09 13.42
N ALA A 179 12.30 -11.88 14.63
CA ALA A 179 12.50 -10.66 15.39
C ALA A 179 13.23 -10.95 16.71
N GLY A 180 14.06 -10.01 17.14
CA GLY A 180 14.52 -9.92 18.51
C GLY A 180 13.54 -9.12 19.36
N ARG A 181 13.74 -9.18 20.69
CA ARG A 181 12.90 -8.52 21.68
C ARG A 181 12.76 -7.02 21.40
N GLN A 182 11.51 -6.53 21.43
CA GLN A 182 11.18 -5.11 21.31
C GLN A 182 11.90 -4.27 22.38
N GLN A 183 12.32 -3.06 22.00
CA GLN A 183 12.81 -2.03 22.93
C GLN A 183 12.11 -0.71 22.65
N HIS A 184 11.54 -0.08 23.67
CA HIS A 184 10.88 1.21 23.53
C HIS A 184 11.88 2.33 23.82
N ILE A 185 11.99 3.27 22.89
CA ILE A 185 13.00 4.32 22.89
C ILE A 185 12.37 5.69 22.61
N ILE A 186 13.02 6.73 23.08
CA ILE A 186 12.69 8.13 22.79
C ILE A 186 13.92 8.74 22.12
N ARG A 187 13.77 9.25 20.89
CA ARG A 187 14.90 9.77 20.09
C ARG A 187 14.62 11.16 19.55
N TYR A 188 15.57 12.08 19.73
CA TYR A 188 15.47 13.42 19.17
C TYR A 188 15.77 13.42 17.67
N GLY A 189 15.03 14.23 16.90
CA GLY A 189 15.34 14.58 15.51
C GLY A 189 15.18 13.47 14.47
N TRP A 190 14.83 12.25 14.88
CA TRP A 190 14.62 11.12 13.99
C TRP A 190 13.51 10.20 14.52
N PRO A 191 12.55 9.74 13.67
CA PRO A 191 12.47 9.97 12.24
C PRO A 191 12.03 11.39 11.83
N VAL A 192 11.35 12.13 12.71
CA VAL A 192 10.93 13.52 12.43
C VAL A 192 11.96 14.50 13.02
N PRO A 193 12.57 15.40 12.21
CA PRO A 193 13.46 16.45 12.69
C PRO A 193 12.79 17.40 13.69
N GLY A 194 13.57 17.94 14.63
CA GLY A 194 13.12 18.99 15.54
C GLY A 194 12.19 18.57 16.68
N LYS A 195 11.79 17.30 16.78
CA LYS A 195 10.99 16.77 17.90
C LYS A 195 11.65 15.56 18.57
N TRP A 196 11.21 15.24 19.80
CA TRP A 196 11.36 13.90 20.37
C TRP A 196 10.36 12.94 19.73
N ASN A 197 10.79 11.72 19.45
CA ASN A 197 10.00 10.68 18.78
C ASN A 197 9.91 9.44 19.68
N PRO A 198 8.72 9.04 20.16
CA PRO A 198 8.52 7.75 20.81
C PRO A 198 8.50 6.64 19.74
N LEU A 199 9.34 5.62 19.91
CA LEU A 199 9.53 4.54 18.94
C LEU A 199 9.63 3.18 19.63
N THR A 200 9.14 2.14 18.95
CA THR A 200 9.44 0.74 19.30
C THR A 200 10.44 0.20 18.29
N ALA A 201 11.65 -0.09 18.75
CA ALA A 201 12.72 -0.69 17.97
C ALA A 201 12.62 -2.24 18.02
N VAL A 202 12.77 -2.88 16.86
CA VAL A 202 12.70 -4.33 16.68
C VAL A 202 13.84 -4.76 15.76
N VAL A 203 14.83 -5.46 16.29
CA VAL A 203 15.89 -6.07 15.46
C VAL A 203 15.24 -7.20 14.66
N CYS A 204 15.39 -7.21 13.33
CA CYS A 204 14.72 -8.15 12.44
C CYS A 204 15.68 -8.67 11.35
N PRO A 205 16.62 -9.57 11.71
CA PRO A 205 17.63 -10.07 10.78
C PRO A 205 16.97 -10.87 9.65
N GLY A 206 17.35 -10.57 8.41
CA GLY A 206 16.74 -11.19 7.23
C GLY A 206 15.34 -10.66 6.88
N LYS A 207 14.94 -9.51 7.43
CA LYS A 207 13.85 -8.69 6.86
C LYS A 207 14.09 -8.47 5.36
N GLY A 208 13.02 -8.47 4.58
CA GLY A 208 13.09 -8.02 3.19
C GLY A 208 13.04 -6.50 3.07
N ARG A 209 12.70 -6.01 1.88
CA ARG A 209 12.53 -4.59 1.55
C ARG A 209 11.46 -3.90 2.43
N VAL A 210 11.71 -2.64 2.81
CA VAL A 210 10.91 -1.84 3.76
C VAL A 210 10.51 -0.51 3.15
N GLU A 211 9.23 -0.13 3.25
CA GLU A 211 8.63 0.97 2.50
C GLU A 211 8.19 2.13 3.40
N SER A 212 9.21 2.90 3.80
CA SER A 212 9.12 3.97 4.81
C SER A 212 8.41 5.25 4.34
N TRP A 213 8.14 5.43 3.05
CA TRP A 213 7.44 6.62 2.52
C TRP A 213 6.03 6.81 3.10
N THR A 214 5.43 5.74 3.64
CA THR A 214 4.16 5.81 4.38
C THR A 214 4.26 6.56 5.71
N GLY A 215 5.46 6.88 6.19
CA GLY A 215 5.71 7.49 7.51
C GLY A 215 5.43 6.57 8.69
N ARG A 216 5.20 5.26 8.45
CA ARG A 216 4.71 4.31 9.46
C ARG A 216 5.76 3.34 10.02
N ILE A 217 6.88 3.14 9.32
CA ILE A 217 8.02 2.36 9.78
C ILE A 217 9.29 2.96 9.19
N PHE A 218 10.36 2.92 9.97
CA PHE A 218 11.67 3.41 9.60
C PHE A 218 12.71 2.30 9.79
N GLU A 219 13.78 2.36 9.02
CA GLU A 219 14.84 1.35 8.99
C GLU A 219 16.18 1.97 9.41
N ASN A 220 16.97 1.23 10.18
CA ASN A 220 18.41 1.46 10.32
C ASN A 220 19.13 0.11 10.50
N GLY A 221 19.86 -0.33 9.47
CA GLY A 221 20.44 -1.67 9.41
C GLY A 221 19.37 -2.75 9.55
N ASP A 222 19.63 -3.78 10.36
CA ASP A 222 18.67 -4.84 10.67
C ASP A 222 17.51 -4.39 11.58
N THR A 223 17.47 -3.14 12.07
CA THR A 223 16.45 -2.69 13.03
C THR A 223 15.31 -1.94 12.35
N LEU A 224 14.07 -2.36 12.65
CA LEU A 224 12.84 -1.68 12.29
C LEU A 224 12.34 -0.84 13.47
N PHE A 225 11.87 0.37 13.16
CA PHE A 225 11.37 1.33 14.15
C PHE A 225 9.93 1.69 13.81
N PHE A 226 9.04 1.39 14.74
CA PHE A 226 7.61 1.64 14.64
C PHE A 226 7.28 2.88 15.51
N PRO A 227 6.56 3.90 15.01
CA PRO A 227 6.03 4.99 15.83
C PRO A 227 5.24 4.45 17.01
N ALA A 228 5.46 5.03 18.19
CA ALA A 228 4.86 4.61 19.45
C ALA A 228 4.06 5.74 20.11
N ASP A 229 3.64 6.75 19.34
CA ASP A 229 2.80 7.87 19.79
C ASP A 229 1.43 7.40 20.34
N SER A 230 1.00 6.17 20.03
CA SER A 230 -0.19 5.52 20.63
C SER A 230 0.09 4.77 21.94
N LEU A 231 1.33 4.78 22.44
CA LEU A 231 1.76 4.16 23.70
C LEU A 231 2.33 5.21 24.66
N LEU A 232 2.93 6.27 24.13
CA LEU A 232 3.52 7.37 24.89
C LEU A 232 3.34 8.70 24.16
N ASP A 233 2.72 9.67 24.83
CA ASP A 233 2.72 11.08 24.40
C ASP A 233 3.92 11.81 25.02
N ILE A 234 4.45 12.84 24.34
CA ILE A 234 5.63 13.60 24.78
C ILE A 234 5.42 15.10 24.55
N SER A 235 5.40 15.88 25.64
CA SER A 235 5.51 17.34 25.60
C SER A 235 6.91 17.83 25.98
N LEU A 236 7.21 19.07 25.60
CA LEU A 236 8.41 19.81 26.01
C LEU A 236 8.00 21.16 26.58
N ASP A 237 8.38 21.41 27.83
CA ASP A 237 8.27 22.71 28.48
C ASP A 237 9.68 23.27 28.75
N TRP A 238 9.82 24.60 28.74
CA TRP A 238 11.12 25.29 28.69
C TRP A 238 11.18 26.44 29.71
N GLU A 239 12.23 26.47 30.52
CA GLU A 239 12.55 27.60 31.40
C GLU A 239 13.92 28.18 31.03
N GLN A 240 13.99 29.51 30.86
CA GLN A 240 15.24 30.19 30.55
C GLN A 240 16.00 30.56 31.82
N GLY A 241 17.21 30.01 31.98
CA GLY A 241 18.15 30.37 33.03
C GLY A 241 19.04 31.56 32.65
N ALA A 242 20.12 31.75 33.42
CA ALA A 242 21.06 32.86 33.22
C ALA A 242 22.11 32.57 32.12
N SER A 243 22.36 31.30 31.84
CA SER A 243 23.35 30.83 30.85
C SER A 243 22.97 29.48 30.21
N ASP A 244 21.75 29.01 30.47
CA ASP A 244 21.25 27.68 30.12
C ASP A 244 19.74 27.75 29.82
N TYR A 245 19.23 26.77 29.06
CA TYR A 245 17.80 26.50 28.96
C TYR A 245 17.49 25.17 29.63
N GLN A 246 16.60 25.18 30.62
CA GLN A 246 16.15 23.98 31.32
C GLN A 246 14.93 23.43 30.58
N CYS A 247 15.05 22.18 30.14
CA CYS A 247 14.10 21.52 29.26
C CYS A 247 13.43 20.35 29.99
N PHE A 248 12.11 20.41 30.09
CA PHE A 248 11.29 19.44 30.79
C PHE A 248 10.56 18.58 29.76
N LEU A 249 11.11 17.39 29.50
CA LEU A 249 10.47 16.38 28.67
C LEU A 249 9.44 15.63 29.53
N THR A 250 8.16 15.94 29.35
CA THR A 250 7.09 15.22 30.05
C THR A 250 6.54 14.12 29.14
N ALA A 251 6.76 12.87 29.55
CA ALA A 251 6.30 11.67 28.88
C ALA A 251 5.05 11.12 29.59
N LYS A 252 3.93 10.96 28.89
CA LYS A 252 2.70 10.38 29.42
C LYS A 252 2.41 9.02 28.79
N SER A 253 2.15 8.01 29.63
CA SER A 253 1.80 6.65 29.20
C SER A 253 0.33 6.53 28.79
N HIS A 254 0.11 5.91 27.63
CA HIS A 254 -1.19 5.40 27.16
C HIS A 254 -1.21 3.87 27.06
N ALA A 255 -0.16 3.21 27.54
CA ALA A 255 -0.06 1.76 27.55
C ALA A 255 -0.94 1.13 28.65
N ASN A 256 -1.44 -0.06 28.39
CA ASN A 256 -2.25 -0.85 29.32
C ASN A 256 -1.41 -1.66 30.35
N GLN A 257 -0.09 -1.54 30.30
CA GLN A 257 0.87 -2.20 31.20
C GLN A 257 2.05 -1.28 31.52
N GLN A 258 2.86 -1.64 32.53
CA GLN A 258 4.12 -0.95 32.81
C GLN A 258 5.09 -1.10 31.63
N MET A 259 5.79 -0.03 31.27
CA MET A 259 6.80 -0.03 30.21
C MET A 259 8.12 0.57 30.67
N GLU A 260 9.22 0.01 30.19
CA GLU A 260 10.57 0.60 30.25
C GLU A 260 10.85 1.36 28.95
N TRP A 261 11.28 2.61 29.08
CA TRP A 261 11.64 3.48 27.97
C TRP A 261 13.09 3.94 28.12
N LYS A 262 13.86 3.90 27.02
CA LYS A 262 15.23 4.41 26.97
C LYS A 262 15.29 5.73 26.21
N VAL A 263 15.98 6.73 26.76
CA VAL A 263 16.23 8.00 26.07
C VAL A 263 17.53 7.87 25.28
N LEU A 264 17.45 8.15 23.98
CA LEU A 264 18.62 8.27 23.11
C LEU A 264 18.94 9.75 22.95
N TRP A 265 19.72 10.27 23.89
CA TRP A 265 20.23 11.64 23.87
C TRP A 265 21.05 11.89 22.59
N PRO A 266 20.85 13.01 21.89
CA PRO A 266 21.70 13.41 20.77
C PRO A 266 23.02 13.99 21.27
N GLU A 267 24.10 13.89 20.49
CA GLU A 267 25.40 14.50 20.83
C GLU A 267 25.34 16.04 20.79
N THR A 268 24.50 16.61 19.92
CA THR A 268 24.22 18.04 19.80
C THR A 268 22.76 18.27 19.41
N LEU A 269 22.20 19.40 19.84
CA LEU A 269 20.84 19.81 19.52
C LEU A 269 20.82 20.87 18.39
N PRO A 270 19.67 21.09 17.70
CA PRO A 270 19.61 22.04 16.60
C PRO A 270 20.06 23.44 17.03
N ARG A 271 20.79 24.13 16.14
CA ARG A 271 21.57 25.37 16.42
C ARG A 271 22.91 25.15 17.12
N GLY A 272 23.27 23.92 17.47
CA GLY A 272 24.60 23.55 17.95
C GLY A 272 24.77 23.58 19.47
N ALA A 273 23.67 23.59 20.22
CA ALA A 273 23.73 23.51 21.68
C ALA A 273 24.27 22.15 22.15
N GLU A 274 25.09 22.18 23.19
CA GLU A 274 25.46 21.00 23.97
C GLU A 274 24.31 20.62 24.90
N ILE A 275 24.22 19.33 25.26
CA ILE A 275 23.19 18.81 26.15
C ILE A 275 23.80 18.34 27.48
N GLU A 276 23.22 18.76 28.60
CA GLU A 276 23.38 18.04 29.87
C GLU A 276 22.25 17.01 29.98
N PRO A 277 22.52 15.71 29.76
CA PRO A 277 21.46 14.69 29.68
C PRO A 277 20.83 14.39 31.03
N GLY A 278 19.54 14.07 31.00
CA GLY A 278 18.82 13.44 32.11
C GLY A 278 19.09 11.92 32.20
N PRO A 279 18.23 11.14 32.88
CA PRO A 279 18.42 9.69 32.98
C PRO A 279 18.19 8.98 31.64
N ASP A 280 19.09 8.05 31.30
CA ASP A 280 19.05 7.26 30.05
C ASP A 280 17.85 6.30 29.93
N SER A 281 17.15 6.03 31.03
CA SER A 281 15.90 5.26 31.00
C SER A 281 14.98 5.58 32.18
N PHE A 282 13.71 5.25 32.01
CA PHE A 282 12.70 5.31 33.06
C PHE A 282 11.67 4.19 32.87
N GLN A 283 10.90 3.91 33.92
CA GLN A 283 9.73 3.05 33.86
C GLN A 283 8.47 3.86 34.17
N ILE A 284 7.38 3.56 33.47
CA ILE A 284 6.11 4.28 33.58
C ILE A 284 4.94 3.30 33.62
N GLN A 285 3.98 3.51 34.54
CA GLN A 285 2.75 2.72 34.64
C GLN A 285 1.68 3.24 33.66
N PRO A 286 0.56 2.52 33.45
CA PRO A 286 -0.60 3.02 32.70
C PRO A 286 -1.10 4.37 33.21
N GLU A 287 -1.40 5.30 32.29
CA GLU A 287 -1.91 6.66 32.54
C GLU A 287 -1.06 7.56 33.47
N GLN A 288 0.14 7.14 33.86
CA GLN A 288 1.11 8.00 34.56
C GLN A 288 1.81 8.97 33.60
N SER A 289 2.35 10.04 34.18
CA SER A 289 3.31 10.94 33.54
C SER A 289 4.64 10.93 34.30
N VAL A 290 5.75 11.03 33.57
CA VAL A 290 7.10 11.19 34.10
C VAL A 290 7.73 12.40 33.40
N THR A 291 8.27 13.35 34.18
CA THR A 291 9.00 14.50 33.65
C THR A 291 10.49 14.32 33.85
N LEU A 292 11.25 14.41 32.76
CA LEU A 292 12.70 14.37 32.74
C LEU A 292 13.25 15.78 32.53
N LEU A 293 14.13 16.22 33.41
CA LEU A 293 14.93 17.44 33.22
C LEU A 293 16.19 17.09 32.44
N TYR A 294 16.45 17.85 31.38
CA TYR A 294 17.76 17.99 30.72
C TYR A 294 18.05 19.49 30.51
N LYS A 295 19.28 19.85 30.13
CA LYS A 295 19.59 21.25 29.76
C LYS A 295 20.16 21.38 28.36
N GLU A 296 19.97 22.55 27.77
CA GLU A 296 20.70 23.01 26.58
C GLU A 296 21.65 24.15 26.97
N VAL A 297 22.91 24.06 26.52
CA VAL A 297 23.98 25.04 26.75
C VAL A 297 24.45 25.60 25.40
N TYR A 298 24.60 26.93 25.32
CA TYR A 298 24.82 27.71 24.09
C TYR A 298 26.03 28.65 24.20
#